data_AF-A0A0F7CU54-F1
#
_entry.id   AF-A0A0F7CU54-F1
#
_cell.length_a   1.000
_cell.length_b   1.000
_cell.length_c   1.000
_cell.angle_alpha   90.00
_cell.angle_beta   90.00
_cell.angle_gamma   90.00
#
_symmetry.space_group_name_H-M   'P 1'
#
loop_
_entity.id
_entity.type
_entity.pdbx_description
1 polymer ?
#
loop_
_entity_poly.entity_id
_entity_poly.type
_entity_poly.pdbx_seq_one_letter_code
_entity_poly.pdbx_strand_id
1 'polypeptide(L)'
;MCCPLIILMLFGPRAAILIWWLADQVRWDNAFDTFLIPLIGFFFLPWTTLAYVLVFPGGVEGFDFVWLIIAVLADFGAWGGGYRNRERIRR
;
A
#
# COMPACT_ATOMS: atom_id res chain seq x y z
N MET A 1 14.67 5.09 17.88
CA MET A 1 13.83 6.32 17.78
C MET A 1 13.23 6.42 16.38
N CYS A 2 12.74 5.28 15.87
CA CYS A 2 12.33 5.07 14.48
C CYS A 2 10.81 4.88 14.36
N CYS A 3 10.07 5.12 15.44
CA CYS A 3 8.71 4.62 15.59
C CYS A 3 7.64 5.39 14.81
N PRO A 4 7.56 6.74 14.81
CA PRO A 4 6.41 7.40 14.19
C PRO A 4 6.39 7.22 12.67
N LEU A 5 7.56 7.26 12.01
CA LEU A 5 7.65 7.18 10.56
C LEU A 5 7.45 5.74 10.04
N ILE A 6 7.92 4.73 10.77
CA ILE A 6 7.66 3.32 10.46
C ILE A 6 6.21 2.94 10.77
N ILE A 7 5.65 3.43 11.88
CA ILE A 7 4.23 3.24 12.19
C ILE A 7 3.37 3.91 11.12
N LEU A 8 3.70 5.12 10.69
CA LEU A 8 2.98 5.79 9.60
C LEU A 8 3.13 5.04 8.27
N MET A 9 4.31 4.51 7.94
CA MET A 9 4.47 3.74 6.70
C MET A 9 3.81 2.36 6.73
N LEU A 10 3.62 1.74 7.91
CA LEU A 10 3.06 0.40 8.03
C LEU A 10 1.54 0.42 8.30
N PHE A 11 1.07 1.35 9.13
CA PHE A 11 -0.34 1.53 9.46
C PHE A 11 -1.02 2.60 8.59
N GLY A 12 -0.29 3.63 8.17
CA GLY A 12 -0.83 4.70 7.34
C GLY A 12 -1.44 4.22 6.01
N PRO A 13 -0.81 3.34 5.20
CA PRO A 13 -1.42 2.92 3.95
C PRO A 13 -2.70 2.09 4.17
N ARG A 14 -2.75 1.25 5.22
CA ARG A 14 -3.97 0.51 5.59
C ARG A 14 -5.10 1.46 6.01
N ALA A 15 -4.79 2.44 6.86
CA ALA A 15 -5.76 3.46 7.25
C ALA A 15 -6.21 4.29 6.04
N ALA A 16 -5.28 4.67 5.16
CA ALA A 16 -5.57 5.43 3.95
C ALA A 16 -6.48 4.65 2.99
N ILE A 17 -6.29 3.33 2.83
CA ILE A 17 -7.21 2.48 2.06
C ILE A 17 -8.61 2.57 2.65
N LEU A 18 -8.78 2.38 3.95
CA LEU A 18 -10.11 2.39 4.58
C LEU A 18 -10.78 3.77 4.49
N ILE A 19 -10.02 4.84 4.76
CA ILE A 19 -10.52 6.22 4.69
C ILE A 19 -10.92 6.57 3.26
N TRP A 20 -10.08 6.25 2.27
CA TRP A 20 -10.36 6.58 0.89
C TRP A 20 -11.49 5.72 0.31
N TRP A 21 -11.53 4.43 0.63
CA TRP A 21 -12.64 3.56 0.26
C TRP A 21 -13.97 4.08 0.81
N LEU A 22 -14.00 4.59 2.05
CA LEU A 22 -15.21 5.19 2.62
C LEU A 22 -15.54 6.57 2.01
N ALA A 23 -14.53 7.33 1.59
CA ALA A 23 -14.69 8.66 1.01
C ALA A 23 -15.17 8.64 -0.44
N ASP A 24 -14.76 7.65 -1.24
CA ASP A 24 -15.05 7.57 -2.66
C ASP A 24 -15.21 6.11 -3.13
N GLN A 25 -16.34 5.50 -2.82
CA GLN A 25 -16.62 4.10 -3.21
C GLN A 25 -16.67 3.91 -4.73
N VAL A 26 -17.16 4.91 -5.47
CA VAL A 26 -17.32 4.85 -6.93
C VAL A 26 -15.98 4.63 -7.62
N ARG A 27 -14.92 5.29 -7.16
CA ARG A 27 -13.58 5.10 -7.72
C ARG A 27 -13.04 3.69 -7.50
N TRP A 28 -13.34 3.09 -6.35
CA TRP A 28 -12.91 1.73 -6.03
C TRP A 28 -13.68 0.69 -6.82
N ASP A 29 -14.99 0.89 -7.02
CA ASP A 29 -15.83 0.02 -7.85
C ASP A 29 -15.43 0.09 -9.33
N ASN A 30 -15.00 1.26 -9.80
CA ASN A 30 -14.44 1.39 -11.14
C ASN A 30 -13.09 0.68 -11.26
N ALA A 31 -12.22 0.79 -10.24
CA ALA A 31 -10.87 0.23 -10.26
C ALA A 31 -10.83 -1.30 -10.10
N PHE A 32 -11.77 -1.89 -9.36
CA PHE A 32 -11.79 -3.31 -9.07
C PHE A 32 -13.16 -3.90 -9.36
N ASP A 33 -13.21 -4.89 -10.26
CA ASP A 33 -14.43 -5.63 -10.60
C ASP A 33 -15.03 -6.41 -9.42
N THR A 34 -14.22 -6.69 -8.38
CA THR A 34 -14.65 -7.50 -7.25
C THR A 34 -13.97 -7.06 -5.96
N PHE A 35 -14.74 -7.01 -4.86
CA PHE A 35 -14.25 -6.63 -3.52
C PHE A 35 -13.11 -7.50 -2.97
N LEU A 36 -12.97 -8.76 -3.43
CA LEU A 36 -11.90 -9.65 -2.98
C LEU A 36 -10.50 -9.14 -3.36
N ILE A 37 -10.35 -8.48 -4.51
CA ILE A 37 -9.05 -8.01 -5.00
C ILE A 37 -8.47 -6.92 -4.09
N PRO A 38 -9.18 -5.81 -3.79
CA PRO A 38 -8.69 -4.79 -2.86
C PRO A 38 -8.55 -5.32 -1.43
N LEU A 39 -9.35 -6.32 -1.03
CA LEU A 39 -9.20 -6.97 0.28
C LEU A 39 -7.85 -7.71 0.38
N ILE A 40 -7.47 -8.48 -0.64
CA ILE A 40 -6.16 -9.14 -0.69
C ILE A 40 -5.04 -8.08 -0.74
N GLY A 41 -5.20 -7.06 -1.56
CA GLY A 41 -4.28 -5.92 -1.64
C GLY A 41 -4.04 -5.25 -0.29
N PHE A 42 -5.10 -5.03 0.49
CA PHE A 42 -5.01 -4.44 1.83
C PHE A 42 -4.09 -5.24 2.79
N PHE A 43 -4.11 -6.58 2.74
CA PHE A 43 -3.29 -7.40 3.61
C PHE A 43 -1.84 -7.53 3.14
N PHE A 44 -1.64 -7.75 1.84
CA PHE A 44 -0.32 -8.10 1.29
C PHE A 44 0.43 -6.92 0.70
N LEU A 45 -0.26 -6.03 -0.03
CA LEU A 45 0.33 -4.99 -0.89
C LEU A 45 -0.42 -3.66 -0.75
N PRO A 46 -0.47 -3.06 0.46
CA PRO A 46 -1.30 -1.90 0.72
C PRO A 46 -0.85 -0.65 -0.06
N TRP A 47 0.46 -0.45 -0.27
CA TRP A 47 0.93 0.68 -1.08
C TRP A 47 0.57 0.50 -2.55
N THR A 48 0.74 -0.71 -3.07
CA THR A 48 0.41 -1.02 -4.47
C THR A 48 -1.07 -0.82 -4.75
N THR A 49 -1.94 -1.20 -3.81
CA THR A 49 -3.39 -1.01 -3.92
C THR A 49 -3.76 0.47 -4.04
N LEU A 50 -3.16 1.34 -3.21
CA LEU A 50 -3.38 2.78 -3.28
C LEU A 50 -2.89 3.39 -4.60
N ALA A 51 -1.68 3.01 -5.04
CA ALA A 51 -1.12 3.50 -6.30
C ALA A 51 -1.98 3.07 -7.50
N TYR A 52 -2.52 1.85 -7.46
CA TYR A 52 -3.40 1.35 -8.51
C TYR A 52 -4.71 2.15 -8.60
N VAL A 53 -5.41 2.37 -7.47
CA VAL A 53 -6.64 3.20 -7.44
C VAL A 53 -6.38 4.66 -7.83
N LEU A 54 -5.19 5.18 -7.55
CA LEU A 54 -4.78 6.51 -7.95
C LEU A 54 -4.69 6.63 -9.47
N VAL A 55 -4.05 5.68 -10.12
CA VAL A 55 -3.77 5.67 -11.57
C VAL A 55 -4.98 5.26 -12.40
N PHE A 56 -5.79 4.32 -11.89
CA PHE A 56 -6.81 3.62 -12.65
C PHE A 56 -7.76 4.48 -13.52
N PRO A 57 -8.29 5.65 -13.09
CA PRO A 57 -9.31 6.35 -13.89
C PRO A 57 -8.86 6.81 -15.28
N GLY A 58 -7.56 6.84 -15.58
CA GLY A 58 -7.02 7.11 -16.91
C GLY A 58 -6.55 5.86 -17.68
N GLY A 59 -6.66 4.67 -17.11
CA GLY A 59 -5.87 3.50 -17.51
C GLY A 59 -4.45 3.55 -16.95
N VAL A 60 -3.76 2.41 -16.92
CA VAL A 60 -2.35 2.35 -16.51
C VAL A 60 -1.50 2.58 -17.75
N GLU A 61 -1.01 3.81 -17.96
CA GLU A 61 -0.26 4.16 -19.16
C GLU A 61 1.07 4.87 -18.85
N GLY A 62 2.07 4.64 -19.71
CA GLY A 62 3.34 5.39 -19.72
C GLY A 62 4.04 5.47 -18.36
N PHE A 63 3.92 6.61 -17.69
CA PHE A 63 4.61 6.92 -16.42
C PHE A 63 3.97 6.28 -15.19
N ASP A 64 2.72 5.80 -15.30
CA ASP A 64 2.01 5.21 -14.16
C ASP A 64 2.63 3.90 -13.68
N PHE A 65 3.30 3.18 -14.58
CA PHE A 65 4.09 2.01 -14.23
C PHE A 65 5.21 2.33 -13.24
N VAL A 66 5.78 3.54 -13.29
CA VAL A 66 6.82 3.97 -12.33
C VAL A 66 6.23 4.06 -10.93
N TRP A 67 5.03 4.63 -10.79
CA TRP A 67 4.33 4.70 -9.51
C TRP A 67 4.00 3.32 -8.95
N LEU A 68 3.51 2.41 -9.80
CA LEU A 68 3.23 1.03 -9.39
C LEU A 68 4.51 0.31 -8.94
N ILE A 69 5.62 0.45 -9.67
CA ILE A 69 6.90 -0.16 -9.30
C ILE A 69 7.38 0.38 -7.94
N ILE A 70 7.32 1.69 -7.72
CA ILE A 70 7.70 2.30 -6.43
C ILE A 70 6.83 1.76 -5.29
N ALA A 71 5.52 1.65 -5.53
CA ALA A 71 4.58 1.15 -4.52
C ALA A 71 4.85 -0.32 -4.16
N VAL A 72 5.14 -1.16 -5.15
CA VAL A 72 5.55 -2.56 -4.94
C VAL A 72 6.85 -2.63 -4.13
N LEU A 73 7.85 -1.80 -4.47
CA LEU A 73 9.10 -1.73 -3.72
C LEU A 73 8.89 -1.27 -2.27
N ALA A 74 7.96 -0.33 -2.05
CA ALA A 74 7.59 0.11 -0.70
C ALA A 74 6.96 -1.02 0.12
N ASP A 75 6.08 -1.83 -0.48
CA ASP A 75 5.49 -2.99 0.17
C ASP A 75 6.55 -4.03 0.57
N PHE A 76 7.51 -4.35 -0.32
CA PHE A 76 8.63 -5.25 0.01
C PHE A 76 9.55 -4.67 1.09
N GLY A 77 9.82 -3.35 1.05
CA GLY A 77 10.61 -2.66 2.06
C GLY A 77 9.97 -2.68 3.45
N ALA A 78 8.64 -2.61 3.51
CA ALA A 78 7.88 -2.69 4.75
C ALA A 78 8.02 -4.08 5.41
N TRP A 79 8.17 -5.14 4.63
CA TRP A 79 8.38 -6.51 5.16
C TRP A 79 9.81 -6.69 5.71
N GLY A 80 10.81 -6.05 5.10
CA GLY A 80 12.22 -6.12 5.52
C GLY A 80 12.56 -5.36 6.81
N GLY A 81 11.74 -4.37 7.20
CA GLY A 81 11.99 -3.51 8.37
C GLY A 81 12.04 -4.24 9.73
N GLY A 82 11.41 -5.42 9.84
CA GLY A 82 11.39 -6.22 11.07
C GLY A 82 12.69 -6.96 11.38
N TYR A 83 13.60 -7.11 10.41
CA TYR A 83 14.82 -7.91 10.59
C TYR A 83 15.91 -7.16 11.38
N ARG A 84 15.91 -5.82 11.34
CA ARG A 84 16.96 -4.98 11.95
C ARG A 84 16.93 -4.92 13.49
N ASN A 85 15.94 -5.54 14.14
CA ASN A 85 15.82 -5.55 15.60
C ASN A 85 16.22 -6.89 16.27
N ARG A 86 16.62 -7.92 15.50
CA ARG A 86 17.01 -9.23 16.09
C ARG A 86 18.41 -9.24 16.69
N GLU A 87 19.30 -8.35 16.27
CA GLU A 87 20.69 -8.30 16.75
C GLU A 87 20.82 -7.73 18.17
N ARG A 88 19.80 -7.02 18.67
CA ARG A 88 19.83 -6.35 19.97
C ARG A 88 19.33 -7.22 21.13
N ILE A 89 18.71 -8.37 20.85
CA ILE A 89 18.16 -9.30 21.86
C ILE A 89 19.19 -10.37 22.26
N ARG A 90 20.34 -10.46 21.56
CA ARG A 90 21.37 -11.48 21.79
C ARG A 90 22.62 -10.97 22.55
N ARG A 91 22.52 -9.86 23.28
CA ARG A 91 23.58 -9.35 24.17
C ARG A 91 23.10 -9.23 25.60
#